data_AF-A0A959VKU0-F1
#
_entry.id   AF-A0A959VKU0-F1
#
_cell.length_a   1.000
_cell.length_b   1.000
_cell.length_c   1.000
_cell.angle_alpha   90.00
_cell.angle_beta   90.00
_cell.angle_gamma   90.00
#
_symmetry.space_group_name_H-M   'P 1'
#
loop_
_entity.id
_entity.type
_entity.pdbx_description
1 polymer ?
#
loop_
_entity_poly.entity_id
_entity_poly.type
_entity_poly.pdbx_seq_one_letter_code
_entity_poly.pdbx_strand_id
1 'polypeptide(L)'
;MGVRSDNPGDSADRERFDHLAGAVAAIAGQVEALNRQVAELAREVEQIAAGGRTGSDAPPETGPTGARSSPAAGESTLEILVSPIPELALVALVETTLRSLNGVRNLASVEKSDDSVRFVVQPDPDADLIAEMKQAMPVPVAVLDSDEGSVSLSLQWN
;
A
#
# COMPACT_ATOMS: atom_id res chain seq x y z
N MET A 1 43.19 24.84 -46.36
CA MET A 1 43.43 23.83 -45.29
C MET A 1 42.52 24.18 -44.14
N GLY A 2 41.33 23.56 -44.05
CA GLY A 2 40.35 23.85 -43.01
C GLY A 2 40.59 22.92 -41.82
N VAL A 3 41.16 23.45 -40.74
CA VAL A 3 41.23 22.76 -39.45
C VAL A 3 39.81 22.67 -38.90
N ARG A 4 39.23 21.46 -38.95
CA ARG A 4 38.03 21.13 -38.19
C ARG A 4 38.44 21.09 -36.73
N SER A 5 38.04 22.10 -35.98
CA SER A 5 38.09 22.07 -34.51
C SER A 5 37.10 21.00 -34.05
N ASP A 6 37.61 19.83 -33.73
CA ASP A 6 36.89 18.82 -32.96
C ASP A 6 36.68 19.41 -31.56
N ASN A 7 35.47 19.87 -31.27
CA ASN A 7 35.14 20.50 -30.00
C ASN A 7 34.96 19.38 -28.95
N PRO A 8 35.85 19.23 -27.97
CA PRO A 8 35.83 18.09 -27.04
C PRO A 8 34.56 18.02 -26.17
N GLY A 9 33.77 19.09 -26.11
CA GLY A 9 32.46 19.10 -25.45
C GLY A 9 31.40 18.27 -26.20
N ASP A 10 31.44 18.23 -27.53
CA ASP A 10 30.42 17.55 -28.35
C ASP A 10 30.46 16.03 -28.16
N SER A 11 31.66 15.47 -28.01
CA SER A 11 31.88 14.05 -27.73
C SER A 11 31.42 13.65 -26.33
N ALA A 12 31.71 14.47 -25.32
CA ALA A 12 31.32 14.21 -23.93
C ALA A 12 29.80 14.32 -23.72
N ASP A 13 29.15 15.27 -24.39
CA ASP A 13 27.69 15.39 -24.34
C ASP A 13 27.03 14.22 -25.06
N ARG A 14 27.59 13.74 -26.18
CA ARG A 14 27.08 12.56 -26.90
C ARG A 14 27.18 11.28 -26.07
N GLU A 15 28.30 11.05 -25.38
CA GLU A 15 28.46 9.91 -24.46
C GLU A 15 27.45 9.95 -23.30
N ARG A 16 27.15 11.15 -22.77
CA ARG A 16 26.12 11.32 -21.73
C ARG A 16 24.72 11.03 -22.27
N PHE A 17 24.41 11.46 -23.49
CA PHE A 17 23.13 11.15 -24.14
C PHE A 17 22.97 9.66 -24.40
N ASP A 18 24.01 8.98 -24.89
CA ASP A 18 23.98 7.53 -25.11
C ASP A 18 23.83 6.77 -23.78
N HIS A 19 24.52 7.21 -22.72
CA HIS A 19 24.37 6.62 -21.38
C HIS A 19 22.95 6.84 -20.81
N LEU A 20 22.38 8.03 -20.98
CA LEU A 20 21.01 8.34 -20.56
C LEU A 20 19.99 7.49 -21.35
N ALA A 21 20.17 7.35 -22.66
CA ALA A 21 19.32 6.51 -23.50
C ALA A 21 19.37 5.04 -23.06
N GLY A 22 20.55 4.52 -22.71
CA GLY A 22 20.72 3.19 -22.14
C GLY A 22 20.02 3.03 -20.79
N ALA A 23 20.15 4.01 -19.90
CA ALA A 23 19.48 4.00 -18.60
C ALA A 23 17.95 4.03 -18.74
N VAL A 24 17.41 4.86 -19.63
CA VAL A 24 15.96 4.92 -19.90
C VAL A 24 15.44 3.60 -20.46
N ALA A 25 16.18 2.96 -21.39
CA ALA A 25 15.81 1.66 -21.92
C ALA A 25 15.81 0.56 -20.84
N ALA A 26 16.79 0.59 -19.93
CA ALA A 26 16.84 -0.34 -18.80
C ALA A 26 15.66 -0.15 -17.85
N ILE A 27 15.34 1.10 -17.50
CA ILE A 27 14.19 1.43 -16.65
C ILE A 27 12.88 1.00 -17.31
N ALA A 28 12.72 1.23 -18.62
CA ALA A 28 11.52 0.80 -19.34
C ALA A 28 11.33 -0.73 -19.27
N GLY A 29 12.42 -1.50 -19.45
CA GLY A 29 12.38 -2.95 -19.32
C GLY A 29 12.04 -3.42 -17.89
N GLN A 30 12.52 -2.73 -16.86
CA GLN A 30 12.18 -3.00 -15.47
C GLN A 30 10.70 -2.72 -15.18
N VAL A 31 10.15 -1.61 -15.71
CA VAL A 31 8.73 -1.26 -15.57
C VAL A 31 7.84 -2.30 -16.26
N GLU A 32 8.20 -2.78 -17.45
CA GLU A 32 7.46 -3.85 -18.13
C GLU A 32 7.52 -5.18 -17.37
N ALA A 33 8.66 -5.52 -16.77
CA ALA A 33 8.79 -6.71 -15.93
C ALA A 33 7.88 -6.60 -14.69
N LEU A 34 7.90 -5.45 -14.01
CA LEU A 34 7.05 -5.20 -12.85
C LEU A 34 5.56 -5.24 -13.22
N ASN A 35 5.18 -4.64 -14.35
CA ASN A 35 3.78 -4.65 -14.79
C ASN A 35 3.27 -6.07 -15.07
N ARG A 36 4.14 -6.95 -15.60
CA ARG A 36 3.81 -8.37 -15.77
C ARG A 36 3.60 -9.08 -14.43
N GLN A 37 4.47 -8.84 -13.45
CA GLN A 37 4.35 -9.42 -12.12
C GLN A 37 3.06 -8.96 -11.41
N VAL A 38 2.72 -7.67 -11.54
CA VAL A 38 1.48 -7.12 -10.98
C VAL A 38 0.26 -7.75 -11.65
N ALA A 39 0.27 -7.93 -12.97
CA ALA A 39 -0.82 -8.58 -13.68
C ALA A 39 -1.00 -10.06 -13.28
N GLU A 40 0.08 -10.76 -12.98
CA GLU A 40 0.06 -12.14 -12.49
C GLU A 40 -0.51 -12.20 -11.07
N LEU A 41 -0.03 -11.36 -10.16
CA LEU A 41 -0.56 -11.27 -8.80
C LEU A 41 -2.05 -10.90 -8.78
N ALA A 42 -2.48 -9.97 -9.64
CA ALA A 42 -3.89 -9.60 -9.74
C ALA A 42 -4.78 -10.79 -10.14
N ARG A 43 -4.29 -11.66 -11.04
CA ARG A 43 -4.98 -12.90 -11.41
C ARG A 43 -5.01 -13.93 -10.29
N GLU A 44 -3.96 -14.03 -9.49
CA GLU A 44 -3.94 -14.92 -8.32
C GLU A 44 -4.95 -14.45 -7.26
N VAL A 45 -4.99 -13.14 -7.00
CA VAL A 45 -5.96 -12.53 -6.08
C VAL A 45 -7.39 -12.74 -6.58
N GLU A 46 -7.64 -12.57 -7.88
CA GLU A 46 -8.97 -12.82 -8.47
C GLU A 46 -9.40 -14.29 -8.34
N GLN A 47 -8.48 -15.23 -8.50
CA GLN A 47 -8.75 -16.66 -8.30
C GLN A 47 -9.06 -17.00 -6.83
N ILE A 48 -8.34 -16.40 -5.88
CA ILE A 48 -8.63 -16.56 -4.45
C ILE A 48 -10.02 -15.99 -4.11
N ALA A 49 -10.35 -14.81 -4.63
CA ALA A 49 -11.65 -14.17 -4.44
C ALA A 49 -12.80 -14.94 -5.10
N ALA A 50 -12.56 -15.58 -6.24
CA ALA A 50 -13.53 -16.42 -6.94
C ALA A 50 -13.72 -17.80 -6.27
N GLY A 51 -12.67 -18.35 -5.67
CA GLY A 51 -12.70 -19.61 -4.91
C GLY A 51 -13.41 -19.52 -3.55
N GLY A 52 -13.61 -18.31 -3.01
CA GLY A 52 -14.33 -18.06 -1.76
C GLY A 52 -15.86 -18.05 -1.88
N ARG A 53 -16.43 -18.19 -3.08
CA ARG A 53 -17.90 -18.20 -3.31
C ARG A 53 -18.41 -19.60 -3.66
N THR A 54 -18.34 -20.52 -2.70
CA THR A 54 -19.28 -21.64 -2.64
C THR A 54 -19.92 -21.66 -1.26
N GLY A 55 -21.05 -20.97 -1.13
CA GLY A 55 -21.92 -21.12 0.04
C GLY A 55 -22.41 -19.81 0.65
N SER A 56 -23.27 -19.08 -0.06
CA SER A 56 -24.59 -18.72 0.49
C SER A 56 -25.43 -18.03 -0.58
N ASP A 57 -26.50 -18.74 -0.93
CA ASP A 57 -27.61 -18.29 -1.75
C ASP A 57 -28.49 -17.35 -0.90
N ALA A 58 -28.73 -16.12 -1.36
CA ALA A 58 -29.86 -15.30 -0.93
C ALA A 58 -30.19 -14.22 -2.01
N PRO A 59 -31.47 -13.86 -2.19
CA PRO A 59 -32.01 -13.32 -3.45
C PRO A 59 -31.84 -11.79 -3.63
N PRO A 60 -32.10 -11.24 -4.84
CA PRO A 60 -31.94 -9.81 -5.12
C PRO A 60 -33.19 -9.02 -4.70
N GLU A 61 -33.06 -8.15 -3.70
CA GLU A 61 -34.05 -7.09 -3.46
C GLU A 61 -33.61 -5.78 -4.13
N THR A 62 -34.54 -5.26 -4.93
CA THR A 62 -34.50 -4.02 -5.69
C THR A 62 -34.59 -2.78 -4.80
N GLY A 63 -33.74 -1.76 -5.04
CA GLY A 63 -33.96 -0.40 -4.54
C GLY A 63 -32.80 0.56 -4.89
N PRO A 64 -33.05 1.73 -5.53
CA PRO A 64 -32.01 2.70 -5.85
C PRO A 64 -32.03 3.85 -4.83
N THR A 65 -31.07 3.89 -3.90
CA THR A 65 -30.85 5.11 -3.11
C THR A 65 -29.37 5.22 -2.74
N GLY A 66 -28.74 6.29 -3.24
CA GLY A 66 -27.44 6.71 -2.77
C GLY A 66 -27.50 7.07 -1.28
N ALA A 67 -26.73 6.37 -0.49
CA ALA A 67 -26.14 6.84 0.75
C ALA A 67 -24.87 6.00 0.94
N ARG A 68 -23.71 6.64 0.82
CA ARG A 68 -22.43 6.04 1.19
C ARG A 68 -22.57 5.47 2.60
N SER A 69 -22.30 4.19 2.73
CA SER A 69 -22.38 3.43 3.97
C SER A 69 -21.64 4.13 5.10
N SER A 70 -22.39 4.68 6.07
CA SER A 70 -21.92 4.71 7.44
C SER A 70 -21.75 3.25 7.89
N PRO A 71 -20.60 2.85 8.46
CA PRO A 71 -20.42 1.48 8.94
C PRO A 71 -21.44 1.23 10.04
N ALA A 72 -22.19 0.13 9.87
CA ALA A 72 -23.21 -0.30 10.78
C ALA A 72 -22.59 -0.66 12.14
N ALA A 73 -23.22 -0.16 13.20
CA ALA A 73 -22.97 -0.56 14.56
C ALA A 73 -23.14 -2.09 14.71
N GLY A 74 -22.06 -2.80 15.03
CA GLY A 74 -22.09 -4.24 15.34
C GLY A 74 -20.76 -4.97 15.14
N GLU A 75 -19.86 -4.44 14.31
CA GLU A 75 -18.53 -4.99 14.09
C GLU A 75 -17.50 -4.00 14.64
N SER A 76 -16.81 -4.36 15.72
CA SER A 76 -15.78 -3.53 16.36
C SER A 76 -14.73 -3.14 15.33
N THR A 77 -14.86 -1.93 14.80
CA THR A 77 -14.00 -1.40 13.76
C THR A 77 -13.00 -0.48 14.43
N LEU A 78 -11.73 -0.70 14.19
CA LEU A 78 -10.62 0.05 14.75
C LEU A 78 -9.99 0.90 13.65
N GLU A 79 -9.99 2.22 13.87
CA GLU A 79 -9.26 3.14 12.99
C GLU A 79 -7.80 3.23 13.44
N ILE A 80 -6.86 2.88 12.58
CA ILE A 80 -5.43 3.00 12.82
C ILE A 80 -4.90 4.16 11.98
N LEU A 81 -4.53 5.26 12.64
CA LEU A 81 -3.86 6.39 12.01
C LEU A 81 -2.35 6.22 12.09
N VAL A 82 -1.65 6.46 10.99
CA VAL A 82 -0.21 6.31 10.87
C VAL A 82 0.41 7.58 10.32
N SER A 83 1.27 8.24 11.12
CA SER A 83 1.93 9.51 10.76
C SER A 83 3.34 9.66 11.36
N PRO A 84 4.30 10.34 10.71
CA PRO A 84 4.29 10.80 9.32
C PRO A 84 4.67 9.66 8.36
N ILE A 85 4.21 9.70 7.11
CA ILE A 85 4.54 8.69 6.11
C ILE A 85 5.46 9.29 5.04
N PRO A 86 6.78 9.08 5.16
CA PRO A 86 7.73 9.71 4.26
C PRO A 86 7.72 9.09 2.85
N GLU A 87 7.33 7.81 2.71
CA GLU A 87 7.41 7.09 1.43
C GLU A 87 6.21 6.17 1.19
N LEU A 88 5.75 6.11 -0.08
CA LEU A 88 4.67 5.24 -0.55
C LEU A 88 4.94 3.75 -0.27
N ALA A 89 6.20 3.32 -0.32
CA ALA A 89 6.61 1.95 -0.06
C ALA A 89 6.30 1.51 1.39
N LEU A 90 6.36 2.45 2.34
CA LEU A 90 6.09 2.18 3.75
C LEU A 90 4.59 2.00 3.99
N VAL A 91 3.73 2.68 3.23
CA VAL A 91 2.27 2.44 3.28
C VAL A 91 1.96 0.99 2.92
N ALA A 92 2.52 0.52 1.80
CA ALA A 92 2.32 -0.85 1.35
C ALA A 92 2.87 -1.87 2.36
N LEU A 93 3.99 -1.55 3.02
CA LEU A 93 4.54 -2.37 4.09
C LEU A 93 3.61 -2.44 5.30
N VAL A 94 3.10 -1.29 5.76
CA VAL A 94 2.16 -1.24 6.90
C VAL A 94 0.86 -1.96 6.55
N GLU A 95 0.31 -1.75 5.34
CA GLU A 95 -0.88 -2.46 4.86
C GLU A 95 -0.65 -3.97 4.82
N THR A 96 0.49 -4.41 4.25
CA THR A 96 0.84 -5.83 4.16
C THR A 96 1.02 -6.43 5.56
N THR A 97 1.67 -5.70 6.46
CA THR A 97 1.88 -6.13 7.84
C THR A 97 0.56 -6.27 8.57
N LEU A 98 -0.32 -5.25 8.48
CA LEU A 98 -1.67 -5.26 9.05
C LEU A 98 -2.51 -6.43 8.51
N ARG A 99 -2.45 -6.68 7.20
CA ARG A 99 -3.14 -7.83 6.58
C ARG A 99 -2.55 -9.18 6.99
N SER A 100 -1.28 -9.21 7.39
CA SER A 100 -0.59 -10.41 7.87
C SER A 100 -0.79 -10.68 9.37
N LEU A 101 -1.36 -9.75 10.13
CA LEU A 101 -1.60 -9.95 11.56
C LEU A 101 -2.73 -10.96 11.76
N ASN A 102 -2.53 -11.90 12.66
CA ASN A 102 -3.58 -12.88 12.99
C ASN A 102 -4.73 -12.21 13.74
N GLY A 103 -4.44 -11.11 14.46
CA GLY A 103 -5.44 -10.28 15.12
C GLY A 103 -6.29 -9.39 14.19
N VAL A 104 -6.08 -9.39 12.87
CA VAL A 104 -6.87 -8.60 11.91
C VAL A 104 -7.76 -9.51 11.09
N ARG A 105 -9.07 -9.43 11.34
CA ARG A 105 -10.07 -10.22 10.60
C ARG A 105 -10.31 -9.66 9.19
N ASN A 106 -10.34 -8.33 9.08
CA ASN A 106 -10.59 -7.66 7.82
C ASN A 106 -9.95 -6.28 7.78
N LEU A 107 -9.48 -5.87 6.60
CA LEU A 107 -9.04 -4.52 6.30
C LEU A 107 -10.15 -3.85 5.48
N ALA A 108 -10.97 -3.02 6.13
CA ALA A 108 -12.19 -2.47 5.53
C ALA A 108 -11.91 -1.29 4.59
N SER A 109 -10.91 -0.45 4.91
CA SER A 109 -10.57 0.71 4.07
C SER A 109 -9.16 1.22 4.36
N VAL A 110 -8.56 1.85 3.34
CA VAL A 110 -7.28 2.56 3.45
C VAL A 110 -7.47 3.95 2.86
N GLU A 111 -7.44 4.97 3.72
CA GLU A 111 -7.52 6.38 3.31
C GLU A 111 -6.14 7.01 3.43
N LYS A 112 -5.58 7.40 2.30
CA LYS A 112 -4.30 8.09 2.24
C LYS A 112 -4.51 9.60 2.21
N SER A 113 -3.91 10.29 3.16
CA SER A 113 -3.78 11.74 3.21
C SER A 113 -2.34 12.15 2.87
N ASP A 114 -2.10 13.45 2.70
CA ASP A 114 -0.79 13.97 2.27
C ASP A 114 0.36 13.63 3.25
N ASP A 115 0.07 13.51 4.54
CA ASP A 115 1.08 13.28 5.61
C ASP A 115 0.75 12.08 6.52
N SER A 116 -0.37 11.40 6.28
CA SER A 116 -0.85 10.31 7.12
C SER A 116 -1.65 9.28 6.33
N VAL A 117 -1.73 8.06 6.84
CA VAL A 117 -2.63 7.04 6.31
C VAL A 117 -3.51 6.55 7.44
N ARG A 118 -4.81 6.50 7.17
CA ARG A 118 -5.81 5.89 8.02
C ARG A 118 -6.14 4.51 7.46
N PHE A 119 -5.97 3.49 8.29
CA PHE A 119 -6.40 2.13 8.03
C PHE A 119 -7.63 1.85 8.88
N VAL A 120 -8.69 1.34 8.26
CA VAL A 120 -9.89 0.91 8.99
C VAL A 120 -9.83 -0.61 9.04
N VAL A 121 -9.61 -1.17 10.22
CA VAL A 121 -9.42 -2.61 10.41
C VAL A 121 -10.48 -3.18 11.34
N GLN A 122 -10.82 -4.45 11.17
CA GLN A 122 -11.67 -5.19 12.09
C GLN A 122 -10.77 -6.07 12.97
N PRO A 123 -10.41 -5.62 14.19
CA PRO A 123 -9.70 -6.44 15.16
C PRO A 123 -10.48 -7.70 15.55
N ASP A 124 -9.74 -8.76 15.85
CA ASP A 124 -10.27 -9.81 16.71
C ASP A 124 -10.40 -9.27 18.15
N PRO A 125 -11.56 -9.38 18.82
CA PRO A 125 -11.76 -8.86 20.18
C PRO A 125 -10.81 -9.46 21.23
N ASP A 126 -10.24 -10.64 20.97
CA ASP A 126 -9.31 -11.30 21.88
C ASP A 126 -7.83 -11.06 21.54
N ALA A 127 -7.53 -10.31 20.46
CA ALA A 127 -6.16 -10.08 19.99
C ALA A 127 -5.61 -8.70 20.40
N ASP A 128 -4.35 -8.69 20.87
CA ASP A 128 -3.61 -7.47 21.14
C ASP A 128 -2.91 -6.98 19.86
N LEU A 129 -3.68 -6.22 19.07
CA LEU A 129 -3.29 -5.72 17.76
C LEU A 129 -2.06 -4.79 17.83
N ILE A 130 -1.92 -4.02 18.91
CA ILE A 130 -0.78 -3.12 19.10
C ILE A 130 0.49 -3.93 19.37
N ALA A 131 0.43 -4.93 20.24
CA ALA A 131 1.56 -5.79 20.52
C ALA A 131 1.99 -6.57 19.26
N GLU A 132 1.04 -7.12 18.52
CA GLU A 132 1.30 -7.80 17.25
C GLU A 132 1.93 -6.87 16.20
N MET A 133 1.40 -5.65 16.04
CA MET A 133 2.00 -4.65 15.16
C MET A 133 3.43 -4.32 15.55
N LYS A 134 3.71 -4.08 16.85
CA LYS A 134 5.07 -3.75 17.31
C LYS A 134 6.06 -4.88 17.07
N GLN A 135 5.59 -6.12 17.03
CA GLN A 135 6.43 -7.29 16.79
C GLN A 135 6.62 -7.59 15.30
N ALA A 136 5.60 -7.34 14.48
CA ALA A 136 5.63 -7.61 13.04
C ALA A 136 6.22 -6.43 12.22
N MET A 137 6.13 -5.20 12.72
CA MET A 137 6.64 -4.02 12.03
C MET A 137 8.16 -3.94 12.13
N PRO A 138 8.88 -3.75 11.00
CA PRO A 138 10.34 -3.60 11.00
C PRO A 138 10.80 -2.23 11.49
N VAL A 139 9.86 -1.34 11.84
CA VAL A 139 10.12 0.02 12.33
C VAL A 139 9.53 0.20 13.72
N PRO A 140 10.19 0.98 14.61
CA PRO A 140 9.64 1.28 15.91
C PRO A 140 8.31 2.05 15.80
N VAL A 141 7.26 1.49 16.40
CA VAL A 141 5.92 2.10 16.46
C VAL A 141 5.71 2.70 17.84
N ALA A 142 5.45 4.00 17.90
CA ALA A 142 5.01 4.72 19.08
C ALA A 142 3.49 4.89 19.03
N VAL A 143 2.78 4.45 20.06
CA VAL A 143 1.36 4.72 20.20
C VAL A 143 1.22 6.12 20.76
N LEU A 144 0.58 7.01 20.00
CA LEU A 144 0.31 8.39 20.44
C LEU A 144 -0.97 8.45 21.26
N ASP A 145 -2.02 7.78 20.77
CA ASP A 145 -3.35 7.81 21.37
C ASP A 145 -4.09 6.49 21.11
N SER A 146 -4.94 6.08 22.04
CA SER A 146 -5.69 4.83 21.98
C SER A 146 -7.03 5.01 22.69
N ASP A 147 -8.07 5.13 21.90
CA ASP A 147 -9.47 5.18 22.30
C ASP A 147 -10.17 3.85 22.03
N GLU A 148 -11.41 3.72 22.51
CA GLU A 148 -12.29 2.55 22.38
C GLU A 148 -12.80 2.29 20.93
N GLY A 149 -12.02 2.68 19.92
CA GLY A 149 -12.37 2.58 18.50
C GLY A 149 -11.36 3.22 17.53
N SER A 150 -10.35 3.93 18.05
CA SER A 150 -9.28 4.53 17.25
C SER A 150 -7.93 4.42 17.94
N VAL A 151 -6.89 4.13 17.17
CA VAL A 151 -5.50 4.09 17.62
C VAL A 151 -4.68 4.98 16.70
N SER A 152 -4.07 6.00 17.29
CA SER A 152 -3.12 6.85 16.59
C SER A 152 -1.71 6.35 16.85
N LEU A 153 -1.01 6.00 15.78
CA LEU A 153 0.34 5.48 15.78
C LEU A 153 1.27 6.46 15.07
N SER A 154 2.44 6.66 15.66
CA SER A 154 3.56 7.32 15.01
C SER A 154 4.67 6.33 14.72
N LEU A 155 5.16 6.38 13.50
CA LEU A 155 6.29 5.58 13.08
C LEU A 155 7.56 6.40 13.30
N GLN A 156 8.47 5.85 14.10
CA GLN A 156 9.75 6.48 14.40
C GLN A 156 10.78 5.96 13.41
N TRP A 157 11.07 6.78 12.40
CA TRP A 157 12.13 6.57 11.44
C TRP A 157 13.38 7.32 11.92
N ASN A 158 14.53 6.66 12.03
CA ASN A 158 15.80 7.25 12.45
C ASN A 158 16.80 7.26 11.29
#